data_AF-A0A0F0CNT2-F1
#
_entry.id   AF-A0A0F0CNT2-F1
#
_cell.length_a   1.000
_cell.length_b   1.000
_cell.length_c   1.000
_cell.angle_alpha   90.00
_cell.angle_beta   90.00
_cell.angle_gamma   90.00
#
_symmetry.space_group_name_H-M   'P 1'
#
loop_
_entity.id
_entity.type
_entity.pdbx_description
1 polymer ?
#
loop_
_entity_poly.entity_id
_entity_poly.type
_entity_poly.pdbx_seq_one_letter_code
_entity_poly.pdbx_strand_id
1 'polypeptide(L)'
;MIFIGGISQGRKILNYVKTVICDRCGGYGRYEVFMTYMYFSFFFIPLFKWNKKFYVKMSCCDAVYELDQEVGKALLRGRQVDITQSDLTLVQEGNRRSTYKDGAYKVWKKCVRCGYETEEDFEYCPKCGGRL
;
A
#
# COMPACT_ATOMS: atom_id res chain seq x y z
N MET A 1 25.04 12.98 22.84
CA MET A 1 25.67 12.37 21.64
C MET A 1 25.28 13.22 20.45
N ILE A 2 26.23 13.89 19.79
CA ILE A 2 25.94 14.68 18.59
C ILE A 2 26.03 13.73 17.39
N PHE A 3 24.89 13.52 16.71
CA PHE A 3 24.83 12.69 15.52
C PHE A 3 25.38 13.50 14.33
N ILE A 4 26.66 13.31 14.01
CA ILE A 4 27.35 14.11 13.00
C ILE A 4 26.82 13.80 11.59
N GLY A 5 26.48 12.54 11.31
CA GLY A 5 25.73 12.17 10.10
C GLY A 5 25.25 10.72 10.09
N GLY A 6 24.33 10.38 9.18
CA GLY A 6 23.79 9.02 9.08
C GLY A 6 22.94 8.79 7.82
N ILE A 7 22.77 7.51 7.47
CA ILE A 7 21.86 7.07 6.40
C ILE A 7 20.53 6.64 7.03
N SER A 8 19.42 7.17 6.53
CA SER A 8 18.08 6.81 6.99
C SER A 8 17.11 6.65 5.83
N GLN A 9 15.90 6.18 6.11
CA GLN A 9 14.82 6.02 5.14
C GLN A 9 13.72 7.05 5.39
N GLY A 10 13.21 7.63 4.31
CA GLY A 10 12.08 8.55 4.33
C GLY A 10 10.91 8.00 3.53
N ARG A 11 9.70 8.46 3.87
CA ARG A 11 8.48 8.20 3.12
C ARG A 11 7.85 9.53 2.70
N LYS A 12 7.38 9.62 1.46
CA LYS A 12 6.61 10.76 0.96
C LYS A 12 5.33 10.25 0.30
N ILE A 13 4.19 10.78 0.72
CA ILE A 13 2.89 10.50 0.10
C ILE A 13 2.78 11.33 -1.19
N LEU A 14 2.26 10.71 -2.25
CA LEU A 14 1.99 11.37 -3.53
C LEU A 14 0.48 11.49 -3.69
N ASN A 15 0.00 12.69 -4.03
CA ASN A 15 -1.44 12.91 -4.22
C ASN A 15 -1.88 12.23 -5.51
N TYR A 16 -2.73 11.22 -5.37
CA TYR A 16 -3.36 10.52 -6.49
C TYR A 16 -4.81 10.23 -6.10
N VAL A 17 -5.75 10.94 -6.71
CA VAL A 17 -7.16 10.93 -6.29
C VAL A 17 -7.99 10.24 -7.37
N LYS A 18 -7.84 8.92 -7.49
CA LYS A 18 -8.70 8.09 -8.33
C LYS A 18 -9.27 6.92 -7.56
N THR A 19 -10.56 6.69 -7.76
CA THR A 19 -11.26 5.51 -7.26
C THR A 19 -11.09 4.38 -8.25
N VAL A 20 -10.82 3.19 -7.75
CA VAL A 20 -10.62 1.97 -8.54
C VAL A 20 -11.39 0.82 -7.91
N ILE A 21 -11.71 -0.19 -8.71
CA ILE A 21 -12.21 -1.46 -8.21
C ILE A 21 -10.99 -2.32 -7.88
N CYS A 22 -10.95 -2.88 -6.68
CA CYS A 22 -9.82 -3.69 -6.26
C CYS A 22 -9.91 -5.11 -6.82
N ASP A 23 -8.95 -5.52 -7.65
CA ASP A 23 -8.88 -6.88 -8.19
C ASP A 23 -8.71 -7.96 -7.12
N ARG A 24 -8.32 -7.59 -5.90
CA ARG A 24 -8.12 -8.54 -4.79
C ARG A 24 -9.38 -8.78 -3.98
N CYS A 25 -10.16 -7.75 -3.68
CA CYS A 25 -11.31 -7.85 -2.79
C CYS A 25 -12.64 -7.46 -3.44
N GLY A 26 -12.64 -7.06 -4.72
CA GLY A 26 -13.82 -6.65 -5.49
C GLY A 26 -14.46 -5.33 -5.05
N GLY A 27 -13.99 -4.75 -3.93
CA GLY A 27 -14.54 -3.52 -3.37
C GLY A 27 -14.01 -2.26 -4.07
N TYR A 28 -14.77 -1.18 -3.94
CA TYR A 28 -14.32 0.16 -4.32
C TYR A 28 -13.24 0.64 -3.34
N GLY A 29 -12.12 1.10 -3.87
CA GLY A 29 -11.01 1.63 -3.10
C GLY A 29 -10.35 2.81 -3.79
N ARG A 30 -9.36 3.38 -3.13
CA ARG A 30 -8.49 4.42 -3.67
C ARG A 30 -7.04 3.95 -3.60
N TYR A 31 -6.23 4.40 -4.55
CA TYR A 31 -4.79 4.23 -4.50
C TYR A 31 -4.15 5.27 -3.59
N GLU A 32 -3.59 4.82 -2.47
CA GLU A 32 -2.73 5.63 -1.62
C GLU A 32 -1.29 5.45 -2.10
N VAL A 33 -0.84 6.35 -2.96
CA VAL A 33 0.50 6.29 -3.57
C VAL A 33 1.52 6.89 -2.61
N PHE A 34 2.61 6.19 -2.37
CA PHE A 34 3.73 6.70 -1.59
C PHE A 34 5.07 6.25 -2.15
N MET A 35 6.09 7.06 -1.95
CA MET A 35 7.46 6.72 -2.26
C MET A 35 8.27 6.52 -0.99
N THR A 36 9.15 5.53 -1.00
CA THR A 36 10.22 5.41 -0.02
C THR A 36 11.54 5.80 -0.68
N TYR A 37 12.47 6.34 0.10
CA TYR A 37 13.78 6.71 -0.39
C TYR A 37 14.80 6.65 0.74
N MET A 38 16.05 6.41 0.39
CA MET A 38 17.17 6.55 1.30
C MET A 38 17.67 7.99 1.24
N TYR A 39 18.10 8.52 2.38
CA TYR A 39 18.75 9.82 2.44
C TYR A 39 19.91 9.85 3.44
N PHE A 40 20.91 10.68 3.12
CA PHE A 40 21.99 11.02 4.04
C PHE A 40 21.63 12.30 4.77
N SER A 41 21.66 12.27 6.10
CA SER A 41 21.56 13.46 6.94
C SER A 41 22.91 13.82 7.53
N PHE A 42 23.19 15.11 7.55
CA PHE A 42 24.33 15.70 8.25
C PHE A 42 23.78 16.82 9.13
N PHE A 43 24.04 16.78 10.44
CA PHE A 43 23.39 17.68 11.41
C PHE A 43 21.86 17.77 11.24
N PHE A 44 21.18 16.63 11.08
CA PHE A 44 19.73 16.54 10.87
C PHE A 44 19.18 17.13 9.56
N ILE A 45 20.02 17.72 8.70
CA ILE A 45 19.60 18.24 7.39
C ILE A 45 19.77 17.13 6.34
N PRO A 46 18.70 16.70 5.65
CA PRO A 46 18.79 15.69 4.59
C PRO A 46 19.41 16.28 3.31
N LEU A 47 20.61 15.82 2.94
CA LEU A 47 21.39 16.37 1.83
C LEU A 47 21.12 15.67 0.50
N PHE A 48 21.13 14.33 0.49
CA PHE A 48 21.02 13.53 -0.73
C PHE A 48 19.90 12.51 -0.60
N LYS A 49 19.10 12.29 -1.66
CA LYS A 49 18.01 11.29 -1.70
C LYS A 49 18.21 10.33 -2.86
N TRP A 50 18.32 9.03 -2.60
CA TRP A 50 18.51 7.98 -3.60
C TRP A 50 17.64 6.74 -3.31
N ASN A 51 17.77 5.71 -4.15
CA ASN A 51 17.02 4.43 -4.04
C ASN A 51 15.51 4.64 -3.87
N LYS A 52 14.92 5.45 -4.76
CA LYS A 52 13.50 5.76 -4.73
C LYS A 52 12.70 4.55 -5.21
N LYS A 53 11.80 4.07 -4.37
CA LYS A 53 10.80 3.04 -4.71
C LYS A 53 9.40 3.62 -4.54
N PHE A 54 8.49 3.17 -5.39
CA PHE A 54 7.12 3.65 -5.42
C PHE A 54 6.18 2.51 -5.07
N TYR A 55 5.17 2.81 -4.28
CA TYR A 55 4.21 1.84 -3.80
C TYR A 55 2.81 2.42 -3.86
N VAL A 56 1.85 1.52 -4.03
CA VAL A 56 0.43 1.79 -3.95
C VAL A 56 -0.15 0.95 -2.84
N LYS A 57 -0.77 1.59 -1.85
CA LYS A 57 -1.58 0.91 -0.85
C LYS A 57 -3.06 1.07 -1.20
N MET A 58 -3.82 -0.02 -1.15
CA MET A 58 -5.27 0.01 -1.35
C MET A 58 -5.97 0.44 -0.07
N SER A 59 -6.87 1.42 -0.17
CA SER A 59 -7.67 1.85 0.99
C SER A 59 -8.75 0.84 1.44
N CYS A 60 -9.13 -0.11 0.57
CA CYS A 60 -10.24 -1.04 0.82
C CYS A 60 -9.84 -2.34 1.53
N CYS A 61 -8.60 -2.79 1.31
CA CYS A 61 -8.07 -4.05 1.85
C CYS A 61 -6.65 -3.93 2.38
N ASP A 62 -6.05 -2.73 2.39
CA ASP A 62 -4.67 -2.48 2.81
C ASP A 62 -3.58 -3.24 2.02
N ALA A 63 -3.93 -3.90 0.89
CA ALA A 63 -2.95 -4.56 0.02
C ALA A 63 -1.94 -3.54 -0.51
N VAL A 64 -0.67 -3.92 -0.56
CA VAL A 64 0.43 -3.06 -1.03
C VAL A 64 1.04 -3.65 -2.29
N TYR A 65 1.17 -2.79 -3.29
CA TYR A 65 1.81 -3.07 -4.57
C TYR A 65 3.05 -2.20 -4.72
N GLU A 66 4.11 -2.75 -5.29
CA GLU A 66 5.19 -1.97 -5.88
C GLU A 66 4.71 -1.46 -7.24
N LEU A 67 4.88 -0.16 -7.43
CA LEU A 67 4.50 0.54 -8.66
C LEU A 67 5.71 0.60 -9.59
N ASP A 68 5.45 0.47 -10.88
CA ASP A 68 6.45 0.71 -11.91
C ASP A 68 7.23 2.02 -11.66
N GLN A 69 8.55 1.94 -11.85
CA GLN A 69 9.43 3.03 -11.48
C GLN A 69 9.26 4.25 -12.39
N GLU A 70 8.89 4.07 -13.65
CA GLU A 70 8.67 5.16 -14.60
C GLU A 70 7.37 5.88 -14.30
N VAL A 71 6.29 5.14 -14.05
CA VAL A 71 4.98 5.70 -13.63
C VAL A 71 5.13 6.47 -12.33
N GLY A 72 5.80 5.89 -11.33
CA GLY A 72 6.08 6.55 -10.06
C GLY A 72 6.90 7.84 -10.21
N LYS A 73 7.94 7.84 -11.06
CA LYS A 73 8.73 9.05 -11.38
C LYS A 73 7.88 10.11 -12.08
N ALA A 74 6.97 9.72 -12.96
CA ALA A 74 6.08 10.65 -13.66
C ALA A 74 5.10 11.33 -12.69
N LEU A 75 4.51 10.56 -11.77
CA LEU A 75 3.67 11.08 -10.69
C LEU A 75 4.45 12.04 -9.78
N LEU A 76 5.69 11.70 -9.43
CA LEU A 76 6.55 12.57 -8.62
C LEU A 76 6.84 13.92 -9.30
N ARG A 77 6.88 13.95 -10.64
CA ARG A 77 7.04 15.17 -11.45
C ARG A 77 5.72 15.95 -11.64
N GLY A 78 4.61 15.48 -11.07
CA GLY A 78 3.30 16.10 -11.22
C GLY A 78 2.62 15.85 -12.57
N ARG A 79 3.10 14.87 -13.36
CA ARG A 79 2.41 14.46 -14.57
C ARG A 79 1.15 13.67 -14.21
N GLN A 80 0.08 13.90 -14.96
CA GLN A 80 -1.14 13.10 -14.86
C GLN A 80 -0.91 11.81 -15.65
N VAL A 81 -0.69 10.70 -14.93
CA VAL A 81 -0.53 9.36 -15.49
C VAL A 81 -1.52 8.44 -14.79
N ASP A 82 -2.08 7.51 -15.55
CA ASP A 82 -3.06 6.55 -15.04
C ASP A 82 -2.35 5.27 -14.65
N ILE A 83 -2.49 4.89 -13.38
CA ILE A 83 -1.95 3.63 -12.87
C ILE A 83 -2.88 2.51 -13.33
N THR A 84 -2.32 1.56 -14.07
CA THR A 84 -2.99 0.36 -14.56
C THR A 84 -2.52 -0.88 -13.78
N GLN A 85 -3.25 -1.99 -13.90
CA GLN A 85 -2.90 -3.24 -13.22
C GLN A 85 -1.56 -3.81 -13.67
N SER A 86 -1.14 -3.57 -14.92
CA SER A 86 0.18 -3.98 -15.43
C SER A 86 1.33 -3.23 -14.77
N ASP A 87 1.08 -2.06 -14.19
CA ASP A 87 2.10 -1.26 -13.50
C ASP A 87 2.30 -1.71 -12.04
N LEU A 88 1.48 -2.66 -11.57
CA LEU A 88 1.38 -3.04 -10.16
C LEU A 88 1.89 -4.46 -9.92
N THR A 89 2.90 -4.59 -9.07
CA THR A 89 3.41 -5.87 -8.59
C THR A 89 3.04 -6.06 -7.12
N LEU A 90 2.31 -7.12 -6.77
CA LEU A 90 1.91 -7.34 -5.38
C LEU A 90 3.14 -7.59 -4.49
N VAL A 91 3.26 -6.82 -3.40
CA VAL A 91 4.31 -6.98 -2.39
C VAL A 91 3.75 -7.51 -1.08
N GLN A 92 2.57 -7.02 -0.68
CA GLN A 92 1.93 -7.43 0.56
C GLN A 92 0.45 -7.68 0.30
N GLU A 93 -0.01 -8.87 0.70
CA GLU A 93 -1.43 -9.18 0.70
C GLU A 93 -2.18 -8.29 1.70
N GLY A 94 -3.40 -7.92 1.31
CA GLY A 94 -4.30 -7.17 2.15
C GLY A 94 -4.92 -8.00 3.27
N ASN A 95 -5.72 -7.33 4.11
CA ASN A 95 -6.57 -7.98 5.10
C ASN A 95 -7.85 -8.58 4.51
N ARG A 96 -8.13 -8.37 3.21
CA ARG A 96 -9.32 -8.88 2.54
C ARG A 96 -8.99 -9.42 1.15
N ARG A 97 -9.62 -10.54 0.80
CA ARG A 97 -9.57 -11.17 -0.52
C ARG A 97 -10.96 -11.61 -0.93
N SER A 98 -11.29 -11.53 -2.21
CA SER A 98 -12.51 -12.05 -2.79
C SER A 98 -12.15 -13.06 -3.87
N THR A 99 -12.82 -14.21 -3.84
CA THR A 99 -12.70 -15.24 -4.88
C THR A 99 -14.08 -15.61 -5.35
N TYR A 100 -14.26 -15.74 -6.68
CA TYR A 100 -15.48 -16.28 -7.25
C TYR A 100 -15.43 -17.80 -7.20
N LYS A 101 -16.35 -18.42 -6.46
CA LYS A 101 -16.43 -19.88 -6.31
C LYS A 101 -17.89 -20.32 -6.18
N ASP A 102 -18.26 -21.41 -6.84
CA ASP A 102 -19.59 -22.02 -6.74
C ASP A 102 -20.76 -21.04 -7.03
N GLY A 103 -20.57 -20.13 -7.99
CA GLY A 103 -21.59 -19.17 -8.40
C GLY A 103 -21.70 -17.91 -7.53
N ALA A 104 -20.91 -17.78 -6.46
CA ALA A 104 -20.94 -16.65 -5.54
C ALA A 104 -19.54 -16.05 -5.27
N TYR A 105 -19.49 -14.77 -4.92
CA TYR A 105 -18.29 -14.14 -4.39
C TYR A 105 -18.11 -14.50 -2.92
N LYS A 106 -17.03 -15.19 -2.60
CA LYS A 106 -16.61 -15.42 -1.21
C LYS A 106 -15.58 -14.40 -0.81
N VAL A 107 -15.84 -13.68 0.28
CA VAL A 107 -14.91 -12.70 0.85
C VAL A 107 -14.25 -13.31 2.06
N TRP A 108 -12.93 -13.32 2.02
CA TRP A 108 -12.08 -13.73 3.11
C TRP A 108 -11.52 -12.50 3.80
N LYS A 109 -11.50 -12.51 5.14
CA LYS A 109 -11.01 -11.45 6.01
C LYS A 109 -9.91 -11.98 6.92
N LYS A 110 -8.90 -11.16 7.19
CA LYS A 110 -7.79 -11.43 8.10
C LYS A 110 -7.67 -10.34 9.14
N CYS A 111 -7.70 -10.74 10.41
CA CYS A 111 -7.48 -9.81 11.51
C CYS A 111 -6.06 -9.28 11.50
N VAL A 112 -5.92 -7.96 11.38
CA VAL A 112 -4.61 -7.28 11.43
C VAL A 112 -3.94 -7.36 12.81
N ARG A 113 -4.70 -7.66 13.88
CA ARG A 113 -4.18 -7.71 15.27
C ARG A 113 -3.64 -9.09 15.64
N CYS A 114 -4.34 -10.18 15.30
CA CYS A 114 -3.99 -11.54 15.73
C CYS A 114 -3.81 -12.54 14.58
N GLY A 115 -4.07 -12.14 13.34
CA GLY A 115 -3.94 -13.00 12.16
C GLY A 115 -5.05 -14.04 12.00
N TYR A 116 -6.14 -13.98 12.77
CA TYR A 116 -7.30 -14.86 12.56
C TYR A 116 -7.94 -14.61 11.19
N GLU A 117 -8.25 -15.69 10.48
CA GLU A 117 -8.77 -15.67 9.12
C GLU A 117 -10.17 -16.28 9.10
N THR A 118 -11.09 -15.68 8.35
CA THR A 118 -12.48 -16.13 8.27
C THR A 118 -13.13 -15.75 6.94
N GLU A 119 -14.06 -16.59 6.48
CA GLU A 119 -14.97 -16.29 5.36
C GLU A 119 -16.32 -15.74 5.84
N GLU A 120 -16.54 -15.74 7.17
CA GLU A 120 -17.77 -15.26 7.80
C GLU A 120 -17.82 -13.73 7.79
N ASP A 121 -19.03 -13.18 7.74
CA ASP A 121 -19.24 -11.74 7.69
C ASP A 121 -19.23 -11.07 9.08
N PHE A 122 -18.19 -11.34 9.86
CA PHE A 122 -17.99 -10.67 11.15
C PHE A 122 -17.38 -9.27 10.95
N GLU A 123 -17.82 -8.30 11.74
CA GLU A 123 -17.19 -6.97 11.83
C GLU A 123 -15.97 -6.96 12.78
N TYR A 124 -15.98 -7.84 13.78
CA TYR A 124 -14.96 -7.95 14.81
C TYR A 124 -14.43 -9.38 14.91
N CYS A 125 -13.13 -9.49 15.17
CA CYS A 125 -12.44 -10.76 15.28
C CYS A 125 -12.90 -11.52 16.55
N PRO A 126 -13.48 -12.72 16.43
CA PRO A 126 -13.98 -13.48 17.57
C PRO A 126 -12.87 -13.90 18.55
N LYS A 127 -11.60 -13.89 18.12
CA LYS A 127 -10.46 -14.25 18.97
C LYS A 127 -9.88 -13.10 19.80
N CYS A 128 -10.01 -11.85 19.37
CA CYS A 128 -9.29 -10.74 20.01
C CYS A 128 -10.05 -9.40 20.03
N GLY A 129 -11.29 -9.37 19.54
CA GLY A 129 -12.14 -8.18 19.48
C GLY A 129 -11.63 -7.05 18.57
N GLY A 130 -10.57 -7.29 17.77
CA GLY A 130 -10.07 -6.32 16.80
C GLY A 130 -10.98 -6.23 15.58
N ARG A 131 -11.08 -5.07 14.94
CA ARG A 131 -11.87 -4.89 13.71
C ARG A 131 -11.28 -5.71 12.55
N LEU A 132 -12.16 -6.29 11.72
CA LEU A 132 -11.85 -7.05 10.49
C LEU A 132 -12.03 -6.21 9.21
#